data_AF-A0A1C3MZE0-F1
#
_entry.id   AF-A0A1C3MZE0-F1
#
_cell.length_a   1.000
_cell.length_b   1.000
_cell.length_c   1.000
_cell.angle_alpha   90.00
_cell.angle_beta   90.00
_cell.angle_gamma   90.00
#
_symmetry.space_group_name_H-M   'P 1'
#
loop_
_entity.id
_entity.type
_entity.pdbx_description
1 polymer ?
#
loop_
_entity_poly.entity_id
_entity_poly.type
_entity_poly.pdbx_seq_one_letter_code
_entity_poly.pdbx_strand_id
1 'polypeptide(L)'
;MTLPWPYPDESHFGPADDPDPLEEDVRLAALVAQRICVDWHTRRQQITVTVQNRVVILTGTVGSPGAREAAGELAWDVPGVFDVCNALWLSARHGRAR
;
A
#
# COMPACT_ATOMS: atom_id res chain seq x y z
N MET A 1 -7.62 44.72 -27.51
CA MET A 1 -8.60 43.70 -27.95
C MET A 1 -8.49 42.52 -27.01
N THR A 2 -9.46 42.35 -26.12
CA THR A 2 -9.57 41.25 -25.15
C THR A 2 -10.03 40.00 -25.87
N LEU A 3 -9.19 38.96 -25.94
CA LEU A 3 -9.59 37.68 -26.52
C LEU A 3 -10.64 37.03 -25.60
N PRO A 4 -11.82 36.62 -26.14
CA PRO A 4 -12.86 35.96 -25.39
C PRO A 4 -12.48 34.50 -25.11
N TRP A 5 -12.79 34.05 -23.91
CA TRP A 5 -12.57 32.69 -23.39
C TRP A 5 -12.94 31.56 -24.38
N PRO A 6 -12.18 30.43 -24.42
CA PRO A 6 -12.52 29.29 -25.26
C PRO A 6 -13.64 28.44 -24.62
N TYR A 7 -14.35 27.69 -25.48
CA TYR A 7 -15.57 26.93 -25.20
C TYR A 7 -15.32 25.65 -24.37
N PRO A 8 -16.33 25.15 -23.63
CA PRO A 8 -16.25 24.01 -22.70
C PRO A 8 -16.09 22.61 -23.31
N ASP A 9 -15.88 22.46 -24.61
CA ASP A 9 -15.45 21.17 -25.21
C ASP A 9 -13.91 21.02 -25.14
N GLU A 10 -13.19 22.10 -24.87
CA GLU A 10 -11.74 22.14 -24.63
C GLU A 10 -11.44 21.94 -23.14
N SER A 11 -11.91 20.84 -22.56
CA SER A 11 -11.57 20.49 -21.18
C SER A 11 -10.07 20.15 -21.05
N HIS A 12 -9.33 21.12 -20.54
CA HIS A 12 -8.03 21.04 -19.84
C HIS A 12 -6.76 20.72 -20.65
N PHE A 13 -6.13 21.78 -21.11
CA PHE A 13 -4.70 21.84 -21.42
C PHE A 13 -3.82 21.59 -20.18
N GLY A 14 -3.29 20.39 -20.12
CA GLY A 14 -2.07 19.96 -19.44
C GLY A 14 -1.85 18.49 -19.87
N PRO A 15 -0.63 18.01 -20.13
CA PRO A 15 -0.45 16.57 -20.20
C PRO A 15 -0.84 16.04 -18.82
N ALA A 16 -1.99 15.36 -18.73
CA ALA A 16 -2.37 14.61 -17.55
C ALA A 16 -1.41 13.42 -17.47
N ASP A 17 -0.17 13.68 -17.04
CA ASP A 17 0.78 12.68 -16.57
C ASP A 17 0.47 12.32 -15.10
N ASP A 18 -0.70 12.70 -14.58
CA ASP A 18 -1.23 12.09 -13.38
C ASP A 18 -1.57 10.64 -13.74
N PRO A 19 -0.82 9.63 -13.26
CA PRO A 19 -1.15 8.25 -13.49
C PRO A 19 -2.56 8.02 -12.97
N ASP A 20 -3.35 7.22 -13.71
CA ASP A 20 -4.67 6.84 -13.26
C ASP A 20 -4.55 6.32 -11.82
N PRO A 21 -5.35 6.82 -10.86
CA PRO A 21 -5.15 6.50 -9.44
C PRO A 21 -5.11 4.99 -9.17
N LEU A 22 -5.79 4.21 -10.00
CA LEU A 22 -5.76 2.75 -9.98
C LEU A 22 -4.40 2.16 -10.38
N GLU A 23 -3.69 2.74 -11.35
CA GLU A 23 -2.36 2.29 -11.76
C GLU A 23 -1.31 2.57 -10.67
N GLU A 24 -1.38 3.73 -10.03
CA GLU A 24 -0.47 4.07 -8.92
C GLU A 24 -0.72 3.14 -7.71
N ASP A 25 -1.97 2.86 -7.37
CA ASP A 25 -2.31 1.94 -6.29
C ASP A 25 -1.76 0.52 -6.55
N VAL A 26 -1.90 0.01 -7.78
CA VAL A 26 -1.35 -1.29 -8.17
C VAL A 26 0.18 -1.30 -8.07
N ARG A 27 0.83 -0.21 -8.50
CA ARG A 27 2.28 -0.04 -8.39
C ARG A 27 2.74 0.00 -6.94
N LEU A 28 2.07 0.77 -6.08
CA LEU A 28 2.33 0.82 -4.64
C LEU A 28 2.14 -0.56 -4.00
N ALA A 29 1.06 -1.25 -4.33
CA ALA A 29 0.78 -2.60 -3.83
C ALA A 29 1.91 -3.58 -4.21
N ALA A 30 2.39 -3.53 -5.45
CA ALA A 30 3.49 -4.36 -5.91
C ALA A 30 4.81 -4.04 -5.18
N LEU A 31 5.12 -2.76 -4.96
CA LEU A 31 6.32 -2.34 -4.22
C LEU A 31 6.29 -2.81 -2.77
N VAL A 32 5.16 -2.58 -2.08
CA VAL A 32 4.97 -3.02 -0.69
C VAL A 32 5.04 -4.55 -0.60
N ALA A 33 4.34 -5.28 -1.47
CA ALA A 33 4.36 -6.74 -1.49
C ALA A 33 5.77 -7.28 -1.75
N GLN A 34 6.54 -6.66 -2.66
CA GLN A 34 7.92 -7.04 -2.92
C GLN A 34 8.78 -6.83 -1.66
N ARG A 35 8.64 -5.69 -0.98
CA ARG A 35 9.40 -5.37 0.23
C ARG A 35 9.14 -6.37 1.36
N ILE A 36 7.87 -6.69 1.59
CA ILE A 36 7.44 -7.71 2.58
C ILE A 36 7.94 -9.11 2.18
N CYS A 37 7.96 -9.45 0.89
CA CYS A 37 8.44 -10.75 0.43
C CYS A 37 9.97 -10.91 0.57
N VAL A 38 10.74 -9.82 0.47
CA VAL A 38 12.20 -9.85 0.66
C VAL A 38 12.55 -10.09 2.13
N ASP A 39 11.75 -9.58 3.05
CA ASP A 39 12.01 -9.71 4.48
C ASP A 39 11.75 -11.14 5.00
N TRP A 40 12.78 -11.75 5.57
CA TRP A 40 12.75 -13.14 6.03
C TRP A 40 11.76 -13.37 7.18
N HIS A 41 11.42 -12.33 7.94
CA HIS A 41 10.57 -12.39 9.12
C HIS A 41 9.07 -12.41 8.73
N THR A 42 8.73 -11.76 7.62
CA THR A 42 7.35 -11.61 7.14
C THR A 42 7.01 -12.52 5.95
N ARG A 43 7.98 -12.95 5.14
CA ARG A 43 7.78 -13.80 3.95
C ARG A 43 7.06 -15.14 4.19
N ARG A 44 7.14 -15.71 5.40
CA ARG A 44 6.47 -16.98 5.74
C ARG A 44 5.07 -16.83 6.32
N GLN A 45 4.60 -15.59 6.46
CA GLN A 45 3.30 -15.28 7.04
C GLN A 45 2.23 -15.14 5.95
N GLN A 46 0.96 -15.34 6.33
CA GLN A 46 -0.17 -15.14 5.43
C GLN A 46 -0.56 -13.66 5.49
N ILE A 47 0.12 -12.83 4.69
CA ILE A 47 -0.12 -11.38 4.61
C ILE A 47 -0.66 -11.06 3.22
N THR A 48 -1.84 -10.45 3.20
CA THR A 48 -2.46 -9.88 2.00
C THR A 48 -2.26 -8.38 2.03
N VAL A 49 -1.65 -7.85 0.97
CA VAL A 49 -1.41 -6.42 0.77
C VAL A 49 -2.42 -5.90 -0.24
N THR A 50 -3.17 -4.87 0.12
CA THR A 50 -4.08 -4.16 -0.80
C THR A 50 -3.80 -2.67 -0.69
N VAL A 51 -3.93 -1.92 -1.78
CA VAL A 51 -3.81 -0.45 -1.76
C VAL A 51 -5.04 0.14 -2.39
N GLN A 52 -5.61 1.17 -1.75
CA GLN A 52 -6.73 1.92 -2.27
C GLN A 52 -6.51 3.40 -1.99
N ASN A 53 -6.52 4.23 -3.03
CA ASN A 53 -6.36 5.67 -2.92
C ASN A 53 -5.10 6.06 -2.10
N ARG A 54 -3.98 5.41 -2.40
CA ARG A 54 -2.67 5.51 -1.72
C ARG A 54 -2.64 5.06 -0.26
N VAL A 55 -3.70 4.41 0.24
CA VAL A 55 -3.76 3.82 1.57
C VAL A 55 -3.45 2.33 1.48
N VAL A 56 -2.37 1.90 2.15
CA VAL A 56 -1.96 0.50 2.20
C VAL A 56 -2.72 -0.21 3.32
N ILE A 57 -3.36 -1.33 2.99
CA ILE A 57 -4.13 -2.15 3.92
C ILE A 57 -3.43 -3.52 4.01
N LEU A 58 -2.89 -3.81 5.18
CA LEU A 58 -2.24 -5.09 5.48
C LEU A 58 -3.23 -5.95 6.26
N THR A 59 -3.61 -7.09 5.70
CA THR A 59 -4.54 -8.04 6.33
C THR A 59 -3.96 -9.44 6.35
N GLY A 60 -4.47 -10.29 7.25
CA GLY A 60 -4.05 -11.68 7.35
C GLY A 60 -3.57 -12.06 8.74
N THR A 61 -2.73 -13.09 8.82
CA THR A 61 -2.32 -13.69 10.09
C THR A 61 -0.80 -13.82 10.16
N VAL A 62 -0.23 -13.33 11.27
CA VAL A 62 1.21 -13.36 11.56
C VAL A 62 1.51 -14.14 12.84
N GLY A 63 2.61 -14.90 12.85
CA GLY A 63 3.04 -15.72 13.98
C GLY A 63 3.73 -14.96 15.11
N SER A 64 4.11 -13.69 14.89
CA SER A 64 4.87 -12.91 15.86
C SER A 64 4.52 -11.42 15.80
N PRO A 65 4.54 -10.71 16.95
CA PRO A 65 4.33 -9.26 17.00
C PRO A 65 5.39 -8.50 16.21
N GLY A 66 6.64 -8.96 16.23
CA GLY A 66 7.72 -8.37 15.42
C GLY A 66 7.44 -8.45 13.91
N ALA A 67 6.76 -9.50 13.42
CA ALA A 67 6.40 -9.58 12.01
C ALA A 67 5.31 -8.56 11.64
N ARG A 68 4.37 -8.31 12.57
CA ARG A 68 3.35 -7.28 12.39
C ARG A 68 3.97 -5.88 12.31
N GLU A 69 4.89 -5.57 13.22
CA GLU A 69 5.60 -4.28 13.26
C GLU A 69 6.46 -4.12 12.01
N ALA A 70 7.29 -5.11 11.67
CA ALA A 70 8.10 -5.08 10.46
C ALA A 70 7.27 -4.86 9.19
N ALA A 71 6.13 -5.53 9.04
CA ALA A 71 5.26 -5.33 7.88
C ALA A 71 4.72 -3.88 7.78
N GLY A 72 4.41 -3.25 8.93
CA GLY A 72 3.97 -1.86 8.97
C GLY A 72 5.09 -0.88 8.61
N GLU A 73 6.28 -1.06 9.17
CA GLU A 73 7.46 -0.24 8.88
C GLU A 73 7.86 -0.36 7.40
N LEU A 74 7.88 -1.58 6.85
CA LEU A 74 8.20 -1.81 5.44
C LEU A 74 7.17 -1.19 4.48
N ALA A 75 5.90 -1.11 4.88
CA ALA A 75 4.88 -0.43 4.09
C ALA A 75 5.04 1.10 4.16
N TRP A 76 5.39 1.65 5.32
CA TRP A 76 5.67 3.08 5.50
C TRP A 76 6.94 3.56 4.78
N ASP A 77 7.95 2.68 4.62
CA ASP A 77 9.19 2.96 3.88
C ASP A 77 8.95 3.21 2.38
N VAL A 78 7.79 2.80 1.83
CA VAL A 78 7.50 2.94 0.40
C VAL A 78 7.11 4.39 0.05
N PRO A 79 7.84 5.04 -0.88
CA PRO A 79 7.52 6.40 -1.30
C PRO A 79 6.16 6.45 -2.04
N GLY A 80 5.32 7.41 -1.67
CA GLY A 80 3.98 7.60 -2.26
C GLY A 80 2.84 7.01 -1.45
N VAL A 81 3.13 6.27 -0.37
CA VAL A 81 2.12 5.82 0.59
C VAL A 81 1.62 7.02 1.40
N PHE A 82 0.30 7.19 1.46
CA PHE A 82 -0.34 8.25 2.23
C PHE A 82 -0.64 7.80 3.66
N ASP A 83 -1.11 6.55 3.82
CA ASP A 83 -1.42 5.97 5.11
C ASP A 83 -1.28 4.43 5.08
N VAL A 84 -1.07 3.83 6.24
CA VAL A 84 -0.92 2.37 6.41
C VAL A 84 -1.87 1.85 7.50
N CYS A 85 -2.85 1.07 7.08
CA CYS A 85 -3.76 0.34 7.94
C CYS A 85 -3.23 -1.08 8.21
N ASN A 86 -2.65 -1.30 9.40
CA ASN A 86 -2.16 -2.61 9.82
C ASN A 86 -3.25 -3.40 10.56
N ALA A 87 -4.01 -4.21 9.82
CA ALA A 87 -5.07 -5.09 10.33
C ALA A 87 -4.62 -6.56 10.43
N LEU A 88 -3.34 -6.79 10.74
CA LEU A 88 -2.78 -8.13 10.91
C LEU A 88 -3.12 -8.73 12.29
N TRP A 89 -3.60 -9.96 12.27
CA TRP A 89 -3.95 -10.72 13.45
C TRP A 89 -2.79 -11.60 13.88
N LEU A 90 -2.52 -11.65 15.19
CA LEU A 90 -1.54 -12.61 15.71
C LEU A 90 -2.19 -14.00 15.75
N SER A 91 -1.60 -14.98 15.07
CA SER A 91 -2.01 -16.38 15.27
C SER A 91 -1.64 -16.77 16.70
N ALA A 92 -2.63 -16.82 17.58
CA ALA A 92 -2.48 -17.37 18.92
C ALA A 92 -2.29 -18.90 18.83
N ARG A 93 -1.12 -19.38 18.36
CA ARG A 93 -0.76 -20.80 18.41
C ARG A 93 0.72 -21.09 18.12
N HIS A 94 1.57 -20.89 19.11
CA HIS A 94 2.47 -21.97 19.55
C HIS A 94 3.05 -21.69 20.95
N GLY A 95 2.38 -22.26 21.96
CA GLY A 95 3.01 -22.77 23.19
C GLY A 95 3.39 -21.78 24.29
N ARG A 96 2.65 -21.86 25.41
CA ARG A 96 3.22 -22.44 26.65
C ARG A 96 2.19 -23.35 27.31
N ALA A 97 2.29 -24.64 26.98
CA ALA A 97 1.96 -25.69 27.92
C ALA A 97 3.30 -26.13 28.55
N ARG A 98 3.28 -26.26 29.88
CA ARG A 98 4.38 -26.53 30.83
C ARG A 98 5.23 -25.34 31.24
#